data_AF-A0A956GU08-F1
#
_entry.id   AF-A0A956GU08-F1
#
_cell.length_a   1.000
_cell.length_b   1.000
_cell.length_c   1.000
_cell.angle_alpha   90.00
_cell.angle_beta   90.00
_cell.angle_gamma   90.00
#
_symmetry.space_group_name_H-M   'P 1'
#
loop_
_entity.id
_entity.type
_entity.pdbx_description
1 polymer ?
#
loop_
_entity_poly.entity_id
_entity_poly.type
_entity_poly.pdbx_seq_one_letter_code
_entity_poly.pdbx_strand_id
1 'polypeptide(L)'
;MRPARLGACVLLLVAACVDSGARPPPIDAGDGPDAASPEPWAPELGGTRRPDGGVTFRVRSSRATRIEAWIYAAPLGAPAAMHVELRRDPGTDRFVAEVDAATLAAAGVGDTVYYGYRAWGPNWPWDPAWQPGSAAGHVTDVDADGNRMNPNKLLIDPYARELSHDPTTIGSDDGRVYRVGDDWRAVDSGPAAAKSIALPAIAPDVGPRPGRPLRDQIVYEVHLRGLTRGDAD
;
A
#
# COMPACT_ATOMS: atom_id res chain seq x y z
N MET A 1 20.53 60.34 60.32
CA MET A 1 19.58 59.42 59.66
C MET A 1 18.95 60.12 58.45
N ARG A 2 19.34 59.71 57.25
CA ARG A 2 18.74 60.09 55.96
C ARG A 2 18.70 58.82 55.10
N PRO A 3 17.57 58.45 54.47
CA PRO A 3 17.48 57.23 53.67
C PRO A 3 18.06 57.42 52.27
N ALA A 4 18.67 56.34 51.77
CA ALA A 4 19.34 56.21 50.48
C ALA A 4 18.36 56.22 49.29
N ARG A 5 18.80 56.76 48.16
CA ARG A 5 18.25 56.47 46.83
C ARG A 5 19.42 56.05 45.93
N LEU A 6 19.43 54.77 45.56
CA LEU A 6 20.36 54.19 44.58
C LEU A 6 19.96 54.68 43.18
N GLY A 7 20.90 55.32 42.49
CA GLY A 7 20.85 55.52 41.04
C GLY A 7 21.48 54.32 40.34
N ALA A 8 20.76 53.70 39.42
CA ALA A 8 21.29 52.67 38.54
C ALA A 8 21.65 53.32 37.19
N CYS A 9 22.95 53.46 36.93
CA CYS A 9 23.51 53.70 35.60
C CYS A 9 23.35 52.43 34.76
N VAL A 10 22.59 52.51 33.66
CA VAL A 10 22.58 51.46 32.63
C VAL A 10 23.78 51.72 31.71
N LEU A 11 24.79 50.86 31.82
CA LEU A 11 25.96 50.85 30.95
C LEU A 11 25.58 50.12 29.65
N LEU A 12 25.69 50.84 28.52
CA LEU A 12 25.57 50.28 27.17
C LEU A 12 26.88 49.54 26.84
N LEU A 13 26.82 48.22 26.66
CA LEU A 13 27.95 47.41 26.16
C LEU A 13 27.63 46.99 24.72
N VAL A 14 28.24 47.68 23.76
CA VAL A 14 28.29 47.26 22.35
C VAL A 14 29.45 46.27 22.24
N ALA A 15 29.13 44.98 22.14
CA ALA A 15 30.10 43.97 21.75
C ALA A 15 30.14 43.89 20.23
N ALA A 16 31.16 44.50 19.63
CA ALA A 16 31.54 44.24 18.26
C ALA A 16 32.35 42.94 18.22
N CYS A 17 31.78 41.89 17.64
CA CYS A 17 32.56 40.74 17.18
C CYS A 17 32.73 40.88 15.67
N VAL A 18 33.90 41.35 15.24
CA VAL A 18 34.44 41.04 13.93
C VAL A 18 34.84 39.57 13.99
N ASP A 19 34.12 38.72 13.26
CA ASP A 19 34.61 37.40 12.89
C ASP A 19 34.45 37.21 11.38
N SER A 20 35.60 37.29 10.72
CA SER A 20 36.05 36.56 9.54
C SER A 20 34.96 36.02 8.60
N GLY A 21 34.92 36.57 7.38
CA GLY A 21 34.06 36.10 6.28
C GLY A 21 34.39 34.69 5.78
N ALA A 22 34.03 33.68 6.56
CA ALA A 22 33.94 32.30 6.10
C ALA A 22 32.49 32.03 5.69
N ARG A 23 32.27 31.88 4.38
CA ARG A 23 31.05 31.27 3.84
C ARG A 23 30.87 29.92 4.55
N PRO A 24 29.68 29.59 5.09
CA PRO A 24 29.44 28.25 5.60
C PRO A 24 29.77 27.26 4.47
N PRO A 25 30.42 26.12 4.77
CA PRO A 25 30.72 25.13 3.74
C PRO A 25 29.42 24.81 2.98
N PRO A 26 29.51 24.52 1.67
CA PRO A 26 28.36 23.95 0.96
C PRO A 26 27.83 22.80 1.82
N ILE A 27 26.53 22.79 2.08
CA ILE A 27 25.88 21.58 2.56
C ILE A 27 26.26 20.54 1.52
N ASP A 28 27.04 19.55 1.93
CA ASP A 28 27.46 18.47 1.06
C ASP A 28 26.20 17.91 0.41
N ALA A 29 26.19 17.89 -0.93
CA ALA A 29 25.11 17.28 -1.67
C ALA A 29 25.21 15.74 -1.64
N GLY A 30 26.16 15.18 -0.89
CA GLY A 30 26.25 13.79 -0.51
C GLY A 30 25.76 13.54 0.92
N ASP A 31 25.00 12.46 1.10
CA ASP A 31 24.66 11.84 2.38
C ASP A 31 23.59 12.51 3.25
N GLY A 32 22.51 12.98 2.63
CA GLY A 32 21.20 12.89 3.30
C GLY A 32 20.81 11.41 3.53
N PRO A 33 19.99 11.06 4.54
CA PRO A 33 19.50 9.69 4.74
C PRO A 33 18.72 9.11 3.54
N ASP A 34 18.49 9.93 2.52
CA ASP A 34 17.87 9.56 1.24
C ASP A 34 18.87 9.01 0.19
N ALA A 35 20.18 8.91 0.52
CA ALA A 35 21.21 8.35 -0.36
C ALA A 35 21.34 6.82 -0.30
N ALA A 36 20.52 6.15 0.51
CA ALA A 36 20.40 4.70 0.44
C ALA A 36 19.41 4.35 -0.68
N SER A 37 19.93 4.11 -1.88
CA SER A 37 19.24 3.24 -2.85
C SER A 37 18.82 1.97 -2.10
N PRO A 38 17.54 1.57 -2.08
CA PRO A 38 17.13 0.38 -1.36
C PRO A 38 17.97 -0.81 -1.85
N GLU A 39 18.50 -1.57 -0.90
CA GLU A 39 19.34 -2.75 -1.16
C GLU A 39 18.65 -3.67 -2.19
N PRO A 40 19.30 -4.00 -3.33
CA PRO A 40 18.69 -4.65 -4.49
C PRO A 40 18.25 -6.12 -4.29
N TRP A 41 18.22 -6.63 -3.06
CA TRP A 41 18.00 -8.05 -2.75
C TRP A 41 16.83 -8.34 -1.79
N ALA A 42 16.03 -7.34 -1.41
CA ALA A 42 14.71 -7.60 -0.83
C ALA A 42 13.67 -7.58 -1.96
N PRO A 43 13.20 -8.74 -2.44
CA PRO A 43 12.18 -8.73 -3.48
C PRO A 43 10.91 -8.05 -2.96
N GLU A 44 10.42 -7.08 -3.73
CA GLU A 44 9.36 -6.15 -3.33
C GLU A 44 8.10 -6.89 -2.86
N LEU A 45 7.47 -6.38 -1.80
CA LEU A 45 6.10 -6.78 -1.46
C LEU A 45 5.17 -6.33 -2.59
N GLY A 46 4.04 -7.01 -2.75
CA GLY A 46 3.09 -6.79 -3.83
C GLY A 46 3.03 -7.93 -4.83
N GLY A 47 2.13 -7.76 -5.81
CA GLY A 47 2.05 -8.58 -7.01
C GLY A 47 2.92 -7.96 -8.11
N THR A 48 3.95 -8.68 -8.54
CA THR A 48 4.88 -8.22 -9.57
C THR A 48 4.82 -9.14 -10.78
N ARG A 49 4.53 -8.56 -11.95
CA ARG A 49 4.65 -9.26 -13.23
C ARG A 49 6.12 -9.45 -13.56
N ARG A 50 6.50 -10.69 -13.87
CA ARG A 50 7.86 -11.05 -14.24
C ARG A 50 8.07 -10.93 -15.75
N PRO A 51 9.32 -10.73 -16.22
CA PRO A 51 9.63 -10.66 -17.66
C PRO A 51 9.29 -11.93 -18.44
N ASP A 52 9.23 -13.09 -17.78
CA ASP A 52 8.84 -14.38 -18.36
C ASP A 52 7.31 -14.52 -18.54
N GLY A 53 6.54 -13.49 -18.21
CA GLY A 53 5.08 -13.49 -18.25
C GLY A 53 4.41 -14.09 -17.01
N GLY A 54 5.17 -14.67 -16.07
CA GLY A 54 4.66 -15.14 -14.79
C GLY A 54 4.41 -14.00 -13.80
N VAL A 55 3.93 -14.34 -12.61
CA VAL A 55 3.66 -13.40 -11.53
C VAL A 55 4.18 -13.93 -10.21
N THR A 56 4.70 -13.03 -9.38
CA THR A 56 5.07 -13.31 -7.99
C THR A 56 4.21 -12.47 -7.06
N PHE A 57 3.60 -13.11 -6.06
CA PHE A 57 2.84 -12.46 -4.99
C PHE A 57 3.62 -12.51 -3.70
N ARG A 58 3.77 -11.37 -3.02
CA ARG A 58 4.44 -11.26 -1.72
C ARG A 58 3.65 -10.35 -0.81
N VAL A 59 3.16 -10.85 0.31
CA VAL A 59 2.41 -10.04 1.29
C VAL A 59 2.83 -10.39 2.71
N ARG A 60 2.66 -9.47 3.65
CA ARG A 60 2.95 -9.73 5.07
C ARG A 60 1.68 -9.88 5.90
N SER A 61 1.71 -10.83 6.83
CA SER A 61 0.75 -10.91 7.92
C SER A 61 1.36 -11.64 9.12
N SER A 62 1.35 -11.00 10.29
CA SER A 62 1.81 -11.60 11.54
C SER A 62 0.79 -12.53 12.18
N ARG A 63 -0.46 -12.51 11.70
CA ARG A 63 -1.60 -13.18 12.33
C ARG A 63 -2.31 -14.18 11.41
N ALA A 64 -2.13 -14.08 10.10
CA ALA A 64 -2.74 -15.03 9.19
C ALA A 64 -2.14 -16.43 9.36
N THR A 65 -3.00 -17.43 9.39
CA THR A 65 -2.62 -18.85 9.39
C THR A 65 -2.54 -19.41 7.98
N ARG A 66 -3.27 -18.81 7.03
CA ARG A 66 -3.24 -19.12 5.59
C ARG A 66 -3.57 -17.87 4.79
N ILE A 67 -2.91 -17.69 3.66
CA ILE A 67 -3.26 -16.67 2.66
C ILE A 67 -3.28 -17.34 1.29
N GLU A 68 -4.29 -17.00 0.50
CA GLU A 68 -4.39 -17.41 -0.90
C GLU A 68 -4.48 -16.17 -1.79
N ALA A 69 -3.78 -16.18 -2.93
CA ALA A 69 -3.99 -15.24 -4.02
C ALA A 69 -5.08 -15.79 -4.93
N TRP A 70 -6.15 -15.03 -5.08
CA TRP A 70 -7.27 -15.32 -5.97
C TRP A 70 -7.11 -14.47 -7.23
N ILE A 71 -7.04 -15.10 -8.39
CA ILE A 71 -6.67 -14.48 -9.67
C ILE A 71 -7.87 -14.47 -10.59
N TYR A 72 -8.08 -13.36 -11.29
CA TYR A 72 -9.26 -13.07 -12.10
C TYR A 72 -8.87 -12.69 -13.52
N ALA A 73 -9.68 -13.14 -14.49
CA ALA A 73 -9.54 -12.73 -15.90
C ALA A 73 -10.19 -11.36 -16.20
N ALA A 74 -11.08 -10.89 -15.32
CA ALA A 74 -11.78 -9.62 -15.46
C ALA A 74 -11.74 -8.82 -14.15
N PRO A 75 -11.77 -7.47 -14.22
CA PRO A 75 -11.70 -6.63 -13.02
C PRO A 75 -12.95 -6.72 -12.14
N LEU A 76 -14.14 -6.97 -12.73
CA LEU A 76 -15.42 -6.94 -12.03
C LEU A 76 -16.39 -7.98 -12.61
N GLY A 77 -17.24 -8.53 -11.75
CA GLY A 77 -18.39 -9.37 -12.11
C GLY A 77 -18.09 -10.85 -12.37
N ALA A 78 -16.84 -11.20 -12.69
CA ALA A 78 -16.44 -12.59 -12.92
C ALA A 78 -16.02 -13.30 -11.62
N PRO A 79 -16.24 -14.63 -11.50
CA PRO A 79 -15.59 -15.43 -10.47
C PRO A 79 -14.07 -15.47 -10.70
N ALA A 80 -13.33 -15.95 -9.71
CA ALA A 80 -11.90 -16.18 -9.88
C ALA A 80 -11.64 -17.26 -10.92
N ALA A 81 -10.65 -17.03 -11.77
CA ALA A 81 -10.16 -17.98 -12.75
C ALA A 81 -9.38 -19.11 -12.08
N MET A 82 -8.59 -18.77 -11.06
CA MET A 82 -7.83 -19.70 -10.25
C MET A 82 -7.46 -19.07 -8.90
N HIS A 83 -6.94 -19.88 -7.98
CA HIS A 83 -6.30 -19.40 -6.76
C HIS A 83 -5.07 -20.24 -6.44
N VAL A 84 -4.14 -19.65 -5.69
CA VAL A 84 -2.91 -20.31 -5.24
C VAL A 84 -2.64 -19.96 -3.79
N GLU A 85 -2.28 -20.97 -2.99
CA GLU A 85 -1.85 -20.77 -1.61
C GLU A 85 -0.46 -20.14 -1.55
N LEU A 86 -0.30 -19.13 -0.71
CA LEU A 86 1.00 -18.53 -0.45
C LEU A 86 1.72 -19.31 0.65
N ARG A 87 2.97 -19.70 0.36
CA ARG A 87 3.86 -20.31 1.35
C ARG A 87 4.37 -19.23 2.29
N ARG A 88 4.26 -19.48 3.59
CA ARG A 88 4.92 -18.64 4.60
C ARG A 88 6.43 -18.88 4.57
N ASP A 89 7.21 -17.81 4.51
CA ASP A 89 8.67 -17.88 4.64
C ASP A 89 9.06 -18.11 6.11
N PRO A 90 9.84 -19.17 6.41
CA PRO A 90 10.21 -19.53 7.77
C PRO A 90 10.85 -18.37 8.53
N GLY A 91 10.44 -18.17 9.79
CA GLY A 91 10.99 -17.11 10.66
C GLY A 91 10.57 -15.68 10.28
N THR A 92 9.68 -15.50 9.30
CA THR A 92 9.21 -14.19 8.86
C THR A 92 7.68 -14.14 8.79
N ASP A 93 7.10 -12.95 8.71
CA ASP A 93 5.67 -12.78 8.45
C ASP A 93 5.33 -12.69 6.96
N ARG A 94 6.25 -13.08 6.07
CA ARG A 94 6.08 -12.97 4.62
C ARG A 94 5.45 -14.23 4.04
N PHE A 95 4.46 -14.03 3.20
CA PHE A 95 3.76 -15.05 2.42
C PHE A 95 4.11 -14.84 0.95
N VAL A 96 4.47 -15.92 0.25
CA VAL A 96 4.95 -15.87 -1.14
C VAL A 96 4.29 -16.95 -1.99
N ALA A 97 3.87 -16.58 -3.20
CA ALA A 97 3.48 -17.51 -4.26
C ALA A 97 4.05 -17.05 -5.60
N GLU A 98 4.32 -18.01 -6.48
CA GLU A 98 4.70 -17.76 -7.87
C GLU A 98 3.79 -18.57 -8.79
N VAL A 99 3.36 -17.96 -9.88
CA VAL A 99 2.56 -18.61 -10.93
C VAL A 99 3.21 -18.32 -12.26
N ASP A 100 3.52 -19.38 -13.02
CA ASP A 100 4.12 -19.24 -14.34
C ASP A 100 3.10 -18.79 -15.40
N ALA A 101 3.62 -18.29 -16.52
CA ALA A 101 2.80 -17.76 -17.62
C ALA A 101 1.88 -18.83 -18.24
N ALA A 102 2.33 -20.08 -18.31
CA ALA A 102 1.55 -21.17 -18.90
C ALA A 102 0.33 -21.51 -18.04
N THR A 103 0.48 -21.52 -16.73
CA THR A 103 -0.59 -21.74 -15.75
C THR A 103 -1.60 -20.61 -15.79
N LEU A 104 -1.14 -19.35 -15.87
CA LEU A 104 -2.04 -18.19 -16.05
C LEU A 104 -2.85 -18.31 -17.34
N ALA A 105 -2.19 -18.62 -18.46
CA ALA A 105 -2.85 -18.78 -19.76
C ALA A 105 -3.84 -19.95 -19.76
N ALA A 106 -3.50 -21.08 -19.13
CA ALA A 106 -4.39 -22.25 -19.00
C ALA A 106 -5.64 -21.94 -18.15
N ALA A 107 -5.52 -21.03 -17.18
CA ALA A 107 -6.65 -20.53 -16.39
C ALA A 107 -7.47 -19.44 -17.13
N GLY A 108 -7.09 -19.06 -18.36
CA GLY A 108 -7.77 -18.03 -19.13
C GLY A 108 -7.48 -16.59 -18.65
N VAL A 109 -6.40 -16.39 -17.90
CA VAL A 109 -5.94 -15.06 -17.48
C VAL A 109 -5.13 -14.45 -18.63
N GLY A 110 -5.57 -13.29 -19.11
CA GLY A 110 -4.91 -12.56 -20.20
C GLY A 110 -3.67 -11.79 -19.75
N ASP A 111 -3.32 -10.75 -20.51
CA ASP A 111 -2.13 -9.93 -20.24
C ASP A 111 -2.23 -9.14 -18.92
N THR A 112 -3.43 -8.82 -18.45
CA THR A 112 -3.61 -8.16 -17.16
C THR A 112 -3.96 -9.20 -16.10
N VAL A 113 -3.11 -9.30 -15.09
CA VAL A 113 -3.34 -10.19 -13.94
C VAL A 113 -4.05 -9.39 -12.84
N TYR A 114 -5.36 -9.57 -12.75
CA TYR A 114 -6.15 -9.05 -11.63
C TYR A 114 -6.12 -10.04 -10.48
N TYR A 115 -5.89 -9.56 -9.27
CA TYR A 115 -5.84 -10.42 -8.10
C TYR A 115 -6.35 -9.75 -6.84
N GLY A 116 -6.60 -10.56 -5.82
CA GLY A 116 -6.78 -10.15 -4.44
C GLY A 116 -6.43 -11.30 -3.52
N TYR A 117 -6.38 -11.05 -2.22
CA TYR A 117 -6.07 -12.08 -1.23
C TYR A 117 -7.32 -12.53 -0.47
N ARG A 118 -7.36 -13.80 -0.07
CA ARG A 118 -8.20 -14.28 1.02
C ARG A 118 -7.30 -14.77 2.14
N ALA A 119 -7.64 -14.40 3.37
CA ALA A 119 -6.82 -14.70 4.54
C ALA A 119 -7.66 -15.38 5.63
N TRP A 120 -7.07 -16.39 6.24
CA TRP A 120 -7.57 -17.08 7.41
C TRP A 120 -6.68 -16.76 8.61
N GLY A 121 -7.23 -16.87 9.81
CA GLY A 121 -6.53 -16.54 11.03
C GLY A 121 -7.17 -17.21 12.25
N PRO A 122 -6.72 -16.88 13.47
CA PRO A 122 -7.23 -17.51 14.70
C PRO A 122 -8.74 -17.37 14.90
N ASN A 123 -9.34 -16.25 14.46
CA ASN A 123 -10.79 -16.01 14.56
C ASN A 123 -11.62 -16.75 13.48
N TRP A 124 -10.96 -17.22 12.41
CA TRP A 124 -11.58 -17.98 11.33
C TRP A 124 -10.52 -18.90 10.68
N PRO A 125 -10.21 -20.06 11.31
CA PRO A 125 -9.24 -21.00 10.78
C PRO A 125 -9.65 -21.57 9.43
N TRP A 126 -8.67 -22.05 8.66
CA TRP A 126 -8.94 -22.74 7.41
C TRP A 126 -9.67 -24.06 7.66
N ASP A 127 -10.72 -24.30 6.88
CA ASP A 127 -11.55 -25.49 6.91
C ASP A 127 -11.63 -26.03 5.46
N PRO A 128 -11.33 -27.31 5.20
CA PRO A 128 -11.41 -27.89 3.86
C PRO A 128 -12.82 -27.89 3.26
N ALA A 129 -13.88 -27.77 4.07
CA ALA A 129 -15.25 -27.61 3.60
C ALA A 129 -15.60 -26.14 3.25
N TRP A 130 -14.68 -25.20 3.48
CA TRP A 130 -14.89 -23.81 3.12
C TRP A 130 -14.98 -23.62 1.60
N GLN A 131 -15.94 -22.81 1.19
CA GLN A 131 -16.12 -22.32 -0.17
C GLN A 131 -16.49 -20.84 -0.10
N PRO A 132 -16.22 -20.03 -1.13
CA PRO A 132 -16.64 -18.64 -1.15
C PRO A 132 -18.14 -18.52 -0.84
N GLY A 133 -18.45 -17.77 0.20
CA GLY A 133 -19.81 -17.57 0.66
C GLY A 133 -20.24 -18.47 1.83
N SER A 134 -19.35 -19.33 2.36
CA SER A 134 -19.66 -20.24 3.47
C SER A 134 -19.14 -19.73 4.81
N ALA A 135 -19.71 -20.27 5.89
CA ALA A 135 -19.30 -20.00 7.28
C ALA A 135 -18.36 -21.08 7.86
N ALA A 136 -17.89 -22.04 7.04
CA ALA A 136 -17.03 -23.12 7.52
C ALA A 136 -15.73 -22.58 8.12
N GLY A 137 -15.32 -23.10 9.28
CA GLY A 137 -14.19 -22.62 10.06
C GLY A 137 -14.42 -21.29 10.82
N HIS A 138 -15.60 -20.66 10.76
CA HIS A 138 -15.85 -19.43 11.51
C HIS A 138 -15.89 -19.71 13.03
N VAL A 139 -15.21 -18.87 13.81
CA VAL A 139 -15.26 -18.91 15.28
C VAL A 139 -15.87 -17.63 15.83
N THR A 140 -15.31 -16.48 15.44
CA THR A 140 -15.80 -15.15 15.86
C THR A 140 -15.44 -14.09 14.81
N ASP A 141 -16.23 -13.03 14.71
CA ASP A 141 -15.88 -11.85 13.88
C ASP A 141 -14.60 -11.15 14.34
N VAL A 142 -14.43 -11.08 15.65
CA VAL A 142 -13.27 -10.46 16.29
C VAL A 142 -12.92 -11.28 17.52
N ASP A 143 -11.66 -11.72 17.60
CA ASP A 143 -11.16 -12.40 18.79
C ASP A 143 -10.57 -11.41 19.80
N ALA A 144 -10.10 -11.93 20.95
CA ALA A 144 -9.55 -11.12 22.02
C ALA A 144 -8.26 -10.36 21.62
N ASP A 145 -7.56 -10.84 20.59
CA ASP A 145 -6.35 -10.20 20.07
C ASP A 145 -6.65 -9.20 18.93
N GLY A 146 -7.94 -9.01 18.60
CA GLY A 146 -8.39 -8.08 17.57
C GLY A 146 -8.29 -8.62 16.13
N ASN A 147 -8.06 -9.92 15.93
CA ASN A 147 -8.04 -10.52 14.60
C ASN A 147 -9.45 -10.49 13.99
N ARG A 148 -9.56 -10.08 12.72
CA ARG A 148 -10.83 -9.92 11.98
C ARG A 148 -10.79 -10.60 10.61
N MET A 149 -10.08 -11.71 10.50
CA MET A 149 -9.96 -12.42 9.24
C MET A 149 -11.33 -12.94 8.82
N ASN A 150 -11.69 -12.67 7.57
CA ASN A 150 -12.89 -13.22 6.96
C ASN A 150 -12.54 -13.61 5.51
N PRO A 151 -12.40 -14.92 5.23
CA PRO A 151 -11.99 -15.39 3.91
C PRO A 151 -13.05 -15.09 2.84
N ASN A 152 -14.32 -14.82 3.19
CA ASN A 152 -15.34 -14.42 2.22
C ASN A 152 -15.10 -13.01 1.65
N LYS A 153 -14.24 -12.21 2.29
CA LYS A 153 -13.89 -10.88 1.82
C LYS A 153 -12.59 -10.94 1.03
N LEU A 154 -12.68 -10.67 -0.28
CA LEU A 154 -11.50 -10.46 -1.10
C LEU A 154 -10.81 -9.16 -0.65
N LEU A 155 -9.53 -9.29 -0.30
CA LEU A 155 -8.69 -8.21 0.17
C LEU A 155 -7.85 -7.66 -0.98
N ILE A 156 -7.71 -6.35 -1.03
CA ILE A 156 -6.75 -5.67 -1.88
C ILE A 156 -5.35 -5.89 -1.32
N ASP A 157 -4.36 -6.09 -2.18
CA ASP A 157 -2.96 -6.07 -1.79
C ASP A 157 -2.56 -4.67 -1.30
N PRO A 158 -2.10 -4.51 -0.05
CA PRO A 158 -1.66 -3.20 0.47
C PRO A 158 -0.50 -2.58 -0.32
N TYR A 159 0.21 -3.38 -1.12
CA TYR A 159 1.33 -2.98 -1.96
C TYR A 159 0.95 -2.92 -3.44
N ALA A 160 -0.34 -3.01 -3.78
CA ALA A 160 -0.79 -2.82 -5.15
C ALA A 160 -0.42 -1.42 -5.66
N ARG A 161 0.25 -1.38 -6.81
CA ARG A 161 0.58 -0.12 -7.50
C ARG A 161 -0.60 0.45 -8.27
N GLU A 162 -1.58 -0.39 -8.60
CA GLU A 162 -2.78 0.01 -9.32
C GLU A 162 -3.97 -0.87 -8.88
N LEU A 163 -5.14 -0.24 -8.82
CA LEU A 163 -6.42 -0.87 -8.51
C LEU A 163 -7.35 -0.73 -9.71
N SER A 164 -8.13 -1.76 -9.96
CA SER A 164 -9.06 -1.79 -11.10
C SER A 164 -10.23 -0.82 -11.00
N HIS A 165 -10.77 -0.59 -9.81
CA HIS A 165 -11.92 0.29 -9.57
C HIS A 165 -12.07 0.59 -8.07
N ASP A 166 -12.94 1.55 -7.74
CA ASP A 166 -13.34 1.88 -6.37
C ASP A 166 -14.33 0.84 -5.81
N PRO A 167 -14.46 0.69 -4.47
CA PRO A 167 -15.39 -0.26 -3.86
C PRO A 167 -16.86 -0.10 -4.30
N THR A 168 -17.24 1.11 -4.70
CA THR A 168 -18.55 1.44 -5.28
C THR A 168 -18.34 2.03 -6.66
N THR A 169 -19.16 1.62 -7.63
CA THR A 169 -19.06 2.05 -9.03
C THR A 169 -20.40 2.59 -9.55
N ILE A 170 -20.40 3.18 -10.75
CA ILE A 170 -21.60 3.75 -11.40
C ILE A 170 -22.69 2.68 -11.70
N GLY A 171 -22.42 1.39 -11.51
CA GLY A 171 -23.41 0.30 -11.61
C GLY A 171 -23.60 -0.52 -10.33
N SER A 172 -22.91 -0.16 -9.23
CA SER A 172 -22.98 -0.87 -7.95
C SER A 172 -22.57 0.10 -6.84
N ASP A 173 -23.55 0.82 -6.30
CA ASP A 173 -23.39 1.80 -5.22
C ASP A 173 -23.55 1.18 -3.82
N ASP A 174 -23.90 -0.11 -3.74
CA ASP A 174 -24.08 -0.81 -2.47
C ASP A 174 -22.79 -1.45 -1.95
N GLY A 175 -22.13 -0.78 -1.00
CA GLY A 175 -20.97 -1.30 -0.28
C GLY A 175 -21.26 -2.41 0.75
N ARG A 176 -22.52 -2.87 0.89
CA ARG A 176 -22.89 -3.91 1.88
C ARG A 176 -22.13 -5.22 1.69
N VAL A 177 -21.68 -5.54 0.47
CA VAL A 177 -20.88 -6.73 0.19
C VAL A 177 -19.61 -6.83 1.06
N TYR A 178 -19.05 -5.70 1.49
CA TYR A 178 -17.85 -5.63 2.34
C TYR A 178 -18.15 -5.67 3.84
N ARG A 179 -19.42 -5.66 4.25
CA ARG A 179 -19.79 -5.69 5.66
C ARG A 179 -19.48 -7.05 6.29
N VAL A 180 -19.34 -7.02 7.61
CA VAL A 180 -19.16 -8.19 8.49
C VAL A 180 -20.29 -8.21 9.53
N GLY A 181 -20.44 -9.32 10.26
CA GLY A 181 -21.60 -9.58 11.14
C GLY A 181 -22.57 -10.62 10.56
N ASP A 182 -23.59 -11.00 11.32
CA ASP A 182 -24.39 -12.21 11.07
C ASP A 182 -24.94 -12.34 9.65
N ASP A 183 -25.55 -11.28 9.11
CA ASP A 183 -26.16 -11.32 7.77
C ASP A 183 -25.14 -11.14 6.63
N TRP A 184 -23.92 -10.68 6.93
CA TRP A 184 -22.97 -10.21 5.91
C TRP A 184 -21.63 -10.97 5.91
N ARG A 185 -21.28 -11.66 6.99
CA ARG A 185 -20.00 -12.39 7.15
C ARG A 185 -19.75 -13.38 6.03
N ALA A 186 -20.82 -14.04 5.58
CA ALA A 186 -20.80 -15.11 4.60
C ALA A 186 -21.09 -14.59 3.18
N VAL A 187 -21.22 -13.28 2.97
CA VAL A 187 -21.35 -12.75 1.61
C VAL A 187 -19.98 -12.74 0.95
N ASP A 188 -19.84 -13.43 -0.19
CA ASP A 188 -18.60 -13.40 -0.98
C ASP A 188 -18.46 -12.06 -1.70
N SER A 189 -17.38 -11.32 -1.41
CA SER A 189 -17.07 -10.08 -2.14
C SER A 189 -16.25 -10.30 -3.41
N GLY A 190 -15.75 -11.51 -3.69
CA GLY A 190 -14.84 -11.79 -4.80
C GLY A 190 -15.24 -11.19 -6.15
N PRO A 191 -16.46 -11.42 -6.65
CA PRO A 191 -16.90 -10.88 -7.93
C PRO A 191 -17.01 -9.34 -7.95
N ALA A 192 -17.35 -8.71 -6.81
CA ALA A 192 -17.63 -7.28 -6.72
C ALA A 192 -16.45 -6.42 -6.23
N ALA A 193 -15.49 -7.02 -5.53
CA ALA A 193 -14.39 -6.31 -4.89
C ALA A 193 -13.41 -5.72 -5.89
N ALA A 194 -12.85 -4.55 -5.57
CA ALA A 194 -11.70 -4.00 -6.27
C ALA A 194 -10.56 -5.02 -6.33
N LYS A 195 -10.00 -5.22 -7.53
CA LYS A 195 -8.84 -6.07 -7.77
C LYS A 195 -7.57 -5.24 -7.81
N SER A 196 -6.53 -5.73 -7.17
CA SER A 196 -5.15 -5.30 -7.40
C SER A 196 -4.68 -5.75 -8.77
N ILE A 197 -3.80 -4.97 -9.40
CA ILE A 197 -3.22 -5.29 -10.71
C ILE A 197 -1.74 -5.56 -10.54
N ALA A 198 -1.29 -6.75 -10.98
CA ALA A 198 0.14 -7.07 -10.96
C ALA A 198 0.84 -6.40 -12.13
N LEU A 199 1.63 -5.36 -11.84
CA LEU A 199 2.42 -4.62 -12.82
C LEU A 199 3.86 -5.14 -12.86
N PRO A 200 4.57 -5.00 -13.98
CA PRO A 200 6.01 -5.19 -13.98
C PRO A 200 6.69 -4.16 -13.07
N ALA A 201 7.89 -4.48 -12.57
CA ALA A 201 8.72 -3.47 -11.93
C ALA A 201 9.12 -2.41 -12.98
N ILE A 202 8.52 -1.23 -12.92
CA ILE A 202 8.82 -0.11 -13.81
C ILE A 202 9.42 1.01 -12.96
N ALA A 203 10.56 1.54 -13.40
CA ALA A 203 11.08 2.84 -12.97
C ALA A 203 11.03 3.77 -14.20
N PRO A 204 9.92 4.48 -14.43
CA PRO A 204 9.83 5.39 -15.57
C PRO A 204 10.82 6.55 -15.37
N ASP A 205 11.45 7.00 -16.46
CA ASP A 205 12.24 8.24 -16.42
C ASP A 205 11.29 9.44 -16.24
N VAL A 206 11.40 10.10 -15.08
CA VAL A 206 10.62 11.29 -14.72
C VAL A 206 11.43 12.59 -14.88
N GLY A 207 12.62 12.51 -15.48
CA GLY A 207 13.54 13.62 -15.60
C GLY A 207 14.25 14.00 -14.29
N PRO A 208 15.15 14.99 -14.33
CA PRO A 208 15.91 15.41 -13.17
C PRO A 208 15.07 16.17 -12.16
N ARG A 209 15.30 15.91 -10.86
CA ARG A 209 14.70 16.69 -9.76
C ARG A 209 15.14 18.17 -9.84
N PRO A 210 14.23 19.15 -9.68
CA PRO A 210 14.61 20.57 -9.59
C PRO A 210 15.50 20.87 -8.37
N GLY A 211 16.60 21.61 -8.57
CA GLY A 211 17.58 21.95 -7.52
C GLY A 211 17.41 23.33 -6.86
N ARG A 212 16.30 24.04 -7.13
CA ARG A 212 16.07 25.41 -6.62
C ARG A 212 15.84 25.39 -5.10
N PRO A 213 16.49 26.25 -4.29
CA PRO A 213 16.26 26.31 -2.85
C PRO A 213 14.79 26.59 -2.50
N LEU A 214 14.28 25.95 -1.45
CA LEU A 214 12.87 26.10 -1.04
C LEU A 214 12.46 27.56 -0.82
N ARG A 215 13.36 28.39 -0.26
CA ARG A 215 13.12 29.82 -0.02
C ARG A 215 12.82 30.62 -1.30
N ASP A 216 13.23 30.11 -2.45
CA ASP A 216 13.04 30.75 -3.75
C ASP A 216 11.84 30.15 -4.51
N GLN A 217 11.12 29.16 -3.95
CA GLN A 217 9.99 28.50 -4.59
C GLN A 217 8.66 29.18 -4.24
N ILE A 218 7.69 29.10 -5.17
CA ILE A 218 6.28 29.47 -4.94
C ILE A 218 5.46 28.22 -5.19
N VAL A 219 4.68 27.80 -4.19
CA VAL A 219 3.84 26.59 -4.27
C VAL A 219 2.49 26.95 -4.89
N TYR A 220 2.05 26.15 -5.86
CA TYR A 220 0.73 26.27 -6.49
C TYR A 220 -0.08 25.00 -6.20
N GLU A 221 -1.04 25.09 -5.28
CA GLU A 221 -1.93 23.99 -4.94
C GLU A 221 -3.08 23.91 -5.95
N VAL A 222 -3.26 22.74 -6.56
CA VAL A 222 -4.35 22.48 -7.50
C VAL A 222 -4.84 21.05 -7.45
N HIS A 223 -6.12 20.88 -7.78
CA HIS A 223 -6.71 19.58 -8.00
C HIS A 223 -6.49 19.14 -9.45
N LEU A 224 -5.80 18.01 -9.69
CA LEU A 224 -5.44 17.53 -11.05
C LEU A 224 -6.62 17.55 -12.04
N ARG A 225 -7.77 16.95 -11.66
CA ARG A 225 -8.99 17.00 -12.49
C ARG A 225 -9.54 18.43 -12.65
N GLY A 226 -9.60 19.22 -11.59
CA GLY A 226 -10.20 20.55 -11.60
C GLY A 226 -9.37 21.60 -12.34
N LEU A 227 -8.06 21.36 -12.45
CA LEU A 227 -7.11 22.25 -13.13
C LEU A 227 -7.53 22.54 -14.58
N THR A 228 -8.02 21.52 -15.30
CA THR A 228 -8.31 21.64 -16.74
C THR A 228 -9.70 21.17 -17.16
N ARG A 229 -10.52 20.59 -16.26
CA ARG A 229 -11.83 20.01 -16.65
C ARG A 229 -12.80 20.99 -17.33
N GLY A 230 -12.71 22.28 -17.00
CA GLY A 230 -13.57 23.33 -17.57
C GLY A 230 -12.86 24.26 -18.54
N ASP A 231 -11.61 23.95 -18.90
CA ASP A 231 -10.86 24.72 -19.90
C ASP A 231 -11.40 24.31 -21.28
N ALA A 232 -11.97 25.27 -21.99
CA ALA A 232 -12.46 25.03 -23.36
C ALA A 232 -11.27 25.16 -24.32
N ASP A 233 -11.15 24.22 -25.26
CA ASP A 233 -10.12 24.24 -26.31
C ASP A 233 -10.05 25.57 -27.09
#